data_AF-A0A7C6M5C7-F1
#
_entry.id   AF-A0A7C6M5C7-F1
#
_cell.length_a   1.000
_cell.length_b   1.000
_cell.length_c   1.000
_cell.angle_alpha   90.00
_cell.angle_beta   90.00
_cell.angle_gamma   90.00
#
_symmetry.space_group_name_H-M   'P 1'
#
loop_
_entity.id
_entity.type
_entity.pdbx_description
1 polymer ?
#
loop_
_entity_poly.entity_id
_entity_poly.type
_entity_poly.pdbx_seq_one_letter_code
_entity_poly.pdbx_strand_id
1 'polypeptide(L)'
;MNKENTIIIRIHQALVILRECFDYALHNAKISKKLHSRRDDFFYKFINDPLIPSLLSNNEEVKEKIMRQLNEFYNDVFRDNKCFLYDSDDYYRTDEDFRVPLLEYLVGLYQTLSDMIGSVFNQIKDQSKIDSLVEEVMIYENHYYTSKSLFILFNEVVRLSTELNKLLKEGQKENLKPQVQFFVNELKKLVSLIRFVEGKYKLDKEEIKSIFPVIDNTLKLMDGSIKAEGKEVAAAIRQTLTYLIGLDHIYNLLFNKIFKELITKIQSKQSNQKLDDNIQA
;
A
#
# COMPACT_ATOMS: atom_id res chain seq x y z
N MET A 1 -15.66 -12.68 20.07
CA MET A 1 -15.39 -11.38 19.41
C MET A 1 -16.68 -11.02 18.70
N ASN A 2 -17.17 -9.78 18.74
CA ASN A 2 -18.47 -9.46 18.15
C ASN A 2 -18.41 -9.42 16.61
N LYS A 3 -19.59 -9.33 15.98
CA LYS A 3 -19.76 -9.32 14.52
C LYS A 3 -19.05 -8.11 13.91
N GLU A 4 -19.13 -6.98 14.60
CA GLU A 4 -18.55 -5.69 14.23
C GLU A 4 -17.01 -5.74 14.12
N ASN A 5 -16.32 -6.32 15.11
CA ASN A 5 -14.85 -6.52 15.04
C ASN A 5 -14.48 -7.52 13.93
N THR A 6 -15.30 -8.55 13.70
CA THR A 6 -15.05 -9.54 12.64
C THR A 6 -15.09 -8.90 11.25
N ILE A 7 -16.00 -7.95 11.05
CA ILE A 7 -16.10 -7.15 9.83
C ILE A 7 -14.83 -6.31 9.60
N ILE A 8 -14.40 -5.57 10.63
CA ILE A 8 -13.17 -4.75 10.56
C ILE A 8 -11.97 -5.60 10.17
N ILE A 9 -11.83 -6.78 10.79
CA ILE A 9 -10.72 -7.70 10.51
C ILE A 9 -10.74 -8.21 9.06
N ARG A 10 -11.91 -8.48 8.48
CA ARG A 10 -12.02 -8.93 7.08
C ARG A 10 -11.55 -7.88 6.09
N ILE A 11 -12.00 -6.62 6.25
CA ILE A 11 -11.56 -5.52 5.39
C ILE A 11 -10.08 -5.21 5.62
N HIS A 12 -9.63 -5.29 6.87
CA HIS A 12 -8.23 -5.11 7.23
C HIS A 12 -7.32 -6.15 6.56
N GLN A 13 -7.73 -7.41 6.45
CA GLN A 13 -6.96 -8.41 5.71
C GLN A 13 -6.76 -8.03 4.23
N ALA A 14 -7.76 -7.40 3.59
CA ALA A 14 -7.59 -6.87 2.25
C ALA A 14 -6.58 -5.71 2.20
N LEU A 15 -6.58 -4.81 3.18
CA LEU A 15 -5.56 -3.76 3.31
C LEU A 15 -4.15 -4.34 3.42
N VAL A 16 -3.97 -5.38 4.23
CA VAL A 16 -2.68 -6.09 4.37
C VAL A 16 -2.21 -6.63 3.03
N ILE A 17 -3.09 -7.29 2.26
CA ILE A 17 -2.74 -7.82 0.93
C ILE A 17 -2.39 -6.68 -0.04
N LEU A 18 -3.15 -5.58 -0.04
CA LEU A 18 -2.84 -4.43 -0.90
C LEU A 18 -1.50 -3.79 -0.55
N ARG A 19 -1.24 -3.56 0.74
CA ARG A 19 0.06 -3.06 1.22
C ARG A 19 1.19 -3.98 0.76
N GLU A 20 1.01 -5.28 0.90
CA GLU A 20 1.97 -6.29 0.47
C GLU A 20 2.19 -6.35 -1.05
N CYS A 21 1.20 -5.94 -1.85
CA CYS A 21 1.35 -5.82 -3.30
C CYS A 21 2.20 -4.63 -3.72
N PHE A 22 2.51 -3.65 -2.85
CA PHE A 22 3.46 -2.59 -3.20
C PHE A 22 4.84 -3.15 -3.54
N ASP A 23 5.24 -4.28 -2.94
CA ASP A 23 6.53 -4.92 -3.24
C ASP A 23 6.63 -5.37 -4.71
N TYR A 24 5.51 -5.50 -5.41
CA TYR A 24 5.49 -5.84 -6.84
C TYR A 24 6.05 -4.68 -7.68
N ALA A 25 5.97 -3.44 -7.21
CA ALA A 25 6.49 -2.27 -7.91
C ALA A 25 8.00 -2.07 -7.70
N LEU A 26 8.66 -2.85 -6.83
CA LEU A 26 10.11 -2.74 -6.65
C LEU A 26 10.85 -3.19 -7.93
N HIS A 27 11.88 -2.44 -8.29
CA HIS A 27 12.72 -2.79 -9.44
C HIS A 27 13.36 -4.17 -9.24
N ASN A 28 13.26 -5.03 -10.26
CA ASN A 28 13.69 -6.44 -10.23
C ASN A 28 13.00 -7.32 -9.16
N ALA A 29 11.84 -6.93 -8.63
CA ALA A 29 11.08 -7.74 -7.70
C ALA A 29 10.76 -9.12 -8.27
N LYS A 30 11.24 -10.19 -7.64
CA LYS A 30 10.86 -11.56 -8.00
C LYS A 30 9.66 -11.97 -7.15
N ILE A 31 8.48 -11.95 -7.75
CA ILE A 31 7.23 -12.28 -7.07
C ILE A 31 7.05 -13.79 -7.09
N SER A 32 7.09 -14.42 -5.92
CA SER A 32 6.85 -15.87 -5.81
C SER A 32 5.46 -16.23 -6.36
N LYS A 33 5.40 -17.18 -7.31
CA LYS A 33 4.13 -17.70 -7.85
C LYS A 33 3.21 -18.22 -6.75
N LYS A 34 3.77 -18.88 -5.74
CA LYS A 34 3.04 -19.39 -4.57
C LYS A 34 2.46 -18.26 -3.72
N LEU A 35 3.24 -17.22 -3.46
CA LEU A 35 2.76 -16.05 -2.70
C LEU A 35 1.67 -15.33 -3.48
N HIS A 36 1.88 -15.13 -4.78
CA HIS A 36 0.92 -14.52 -5.68
C HIS A 36 -0.42 -15.28 -5.71
N SER A 37 -0.38 -16.60 -5.89
CA SER A 37 -1.59 -17.46 -5.88
C SER A 37 -2.34 -17.41 -4.55
N ARG A 38 -1.64 -17.34 -3.41
CA ARG A 38 -2.31 -17.16 -2.10
C ARG A 38 -3.03 -15.83 -1.98
N ARG A 39 -2.45 -14.77 -2.54
CA ARG A 39 -3.04 -13.42 -2.54
C ARG A 39 -4.24 -13.36 -3.50
N ASP A 40 -4.13 -13.98 -4.67
CA ASP A 40 -5.23 -14.18 -5.63
C ASP A 40 -6.41 -14.89 -4.96
N ASP A 41 -6.19 -16.08 -4.39
CA ASP A 41 -7.23 -16.85 -3.69
C ASP A 41 -7.95 -16.04 -2.61
N PHE A 42 -7.19 -15.26 -1.84
CA PHE A 42 -7.76 -14.41 -0.81
C PHE A 42 -8.61 -13.29 -1.42
N PHE A 43 -8.05 -12.55 -2.39
CA PHE A 43 -8.72 -11.40 -2.97
C PHE A 43 -9.97 -11.81 -3.73
N TYR A 44 -9.93 -12.94 -4.43
CA TYR A 44 -11.10 -13.58 -5.05
C TYR A 44 -12.19 -13.88 -4.03
N LYS A 45 -11.86 -14.46 -2.87
CA LYS A 45 -12.84 -14.72 -1.81
C LYS A 45 -13.38 -13.44 -1.19
N PHE A 46 -12.53 -12.42 -1.04
CA PHE A 46 -12.91 -11.13 -0.50
C PHE A 46 -13.92 -10.41 -1.40
N ILE A 47 -13.65 -10.26 -2.70
CA ILE A 47 -14.56 -9.55 -3.62
C ILE A 47 -15.90 -10.29 -3.81
N ASN A 48 -15.92 -11.61 -3.64
CA ASN A 48 -17.13 -12.43 -3.76
C ASN A 48 -17.85 -12.65 -2.42
N ASP A 49 -17.35 -12.12 -1.31
CA ASP A 49 -18.01 -12.23 -0.01
C ASP A 49 -19.25 -11.31 0.00
N PRO A 50 -20.48 -11.84 0.15
CA PRO A 50 -21.72 -11.05 0.14
C PRO A 50 -21.77 -10.00 1.24
N LEU A 51 -20.97 -10.15 2.31
CA LEU A 51 -20.86 -9.16 3.35
C LEU A 51 -20.15 -7.91 2.85
N ILE A 52 -19.19 -8.00 1.94
CA ILE A 52 -18.40 -6.85 1.50
C ILE A 52 -19.30 -5.76 0.90
N PRO A 53 -20.15 -6.02 -0.12
CA PRO A 53 -21.06 -5.00 -0.64
C PRO A 53 -21.99 -4.40 0.43
N SER A 54 -22.43 -5.18 1.42
CA SER A 54 -23.29 -4.69 2.52
C SER A 54 -22.59 -3.72 3.48
N LEU A 55 -21.26 -3.62 3.40
CA LEU A 55 -20.40 -2.82 4.26
C LEU A 55 -19.85 -1.56 3.58
N LEU A 56 -19.97 -1.44 2.25
CA LEU A 56 -19.29 -0.38 1.48
C LEU A 56 -19.95 0.99 1.62
N SER A 57 -21.28 1.06 1.67
CA SER A 57 -22.05 2.29 1.87
C SER A 57 -23.55 1.98 1.87
N ASN A 58 -24.36 2.85 2.48
CA ASN A 58 -25.81 2.88 2.24
C ASN A 58 -26.17 3.54 0.89
N ASN A 59 -25.18 4.15 0.22
CA ASN A 59 -25.33 4.70 -1.13
C ASN A 59 -24.91 3.66 -2.18
N GLU A 60 -25.88 3.20 -2.97
CA GLU A 60 -25.68 2.14 -3.97
C GLU A 60 -24.69 2.54 -5.08
N GLU A 61 -24.69 3.79 -5.53
CA GLU A 61 -23.78 4.27 -6.59
C GLU A 61 -22.31 4.23 -6.13
N VAL A 62 -22.06 4.63 -4.87
CA VAL A 62 -20.72 4.59 -4.27
C VAL A 62 -20.26 3.14 -4.12
N LYS A 63 -21.15 2.26 -3.66
CA LYS A 63 -20.90 0.83 -3.50
C LYS A 63 -20.56 0.15 -4.84
N GLU A 64 -21.34 0.40 -5.88
CA GLU A 64 -21.07 -0.11 -7.23
C GLU A 64 -19.71 0.35 -7.76
N LYS A 65 -19.38 1.63 -7.56
CA LYS A 65 -18.08 2.19 -7.97
C LYS A 65 -16.92 1.49 -7.27
N ILE A 66 -17.01 1.28 -5.96
CA ILE A 66 -15.97 0.58 -5.18
C ILE A 66 -15.84 -0.86 -5.63
N MET A 67 -16.96 -1.59 -5.78
CA MET A 67 -16.93 -2.97 -6.26
C MET A 67 -16.33 -3.09 -7.65
N ARG A 68 -16.61 -2.13 -8.53
CA ARG A 68 -15.98 -2.06 -9.85
C ARG A 68 -14.47 -1.89 -9.73
N GLN A 69 -13.98 -0.95 -8.92
CA GLN A 69 -12.55 -0.73 -8.70
C GLN A 69 -11.84 -1.97 -8.12
N LEU A 70 -12.47 -2.68 -7.17
CA LEU A 70 -11.95 -3.93 -6.62
C LEU A 70 -11.86 -5.04 -7.68
N ASN A 71 -12.87 -5.17 -8.54
CA ASN A 71 -12.89 -6.15 -9.61
C ASN A 71 -11.89 -5.81 -10.72
N GLU A 72 -11.76 -4.54 -11.12
CA GLU A 72 -10.76 -4.07 -12.07
C GLU A 72 -9.35 -4.40 -11.57
N PHE A 73 -9.03 -4.02 -10.33
CA PHE A 73 -7.74 -4.37 -9.72
C PHE A 73 -7.51 -5.88 -9.68
N TYR A 74 -8.52 -6.66 -9.28
CA TYR A 74 -8.41 -8.11 -9.26
C TYR A 74 -8.07 -8.68 -10.64
N ASN A 75 -8.76 -8.22 -11.68
CA ASN A 75 -8.52 -8.67 -13.05
C ASN A 75 -7.13 -8.27 -13.55
N ASP A 76 -6.72 -7.04 -13.32
CA ASP A 76 -5.46 -6.54 -13.88
C ASP A 76 -4.22 -7.15 -13.19
N VAL A 77 -4.33 -7.47 -11.89
CA VAL A 77 -3.22 -7.97 -11.07
C VAL A 77 -3.20 -9.50 -10.92
N PHE A 78 -4.36 -10.18 -10.88
CA PHE A 78 -4.44 -11.60 -10.51
C PHE A 78 -4.99 -12.54 -11.59
N ARG A 79 -5.74 -12.08 -12.60
CA ARG A 79 -6.27 -12.98 -13.66
C ARG A 79 -5.26 -13.35 -14.75
N ASP A 80 -5.59 -14.37 -15.53
CA ASP A 80 -4.74 -14.95 -16.59
C ASP A 80 -4.29 -13.95 -17.68
N ASN A 81 -5.04 -12.87 -17.91
CA ASN A 81 -4.66 -11.74 -18.78
C ASN A 81 -4.09 -10.55 -17.98
N LYS A 82 -3.28 -10.85 -16.97
CA LYS A 82 -2.58 -9.86 -16.12
C LYS A 82 -1.95 -8.77 -16.97
N CYS A 83 -2.41 -7.52 -16.79
CA CYS A 83 -1.80 -6.35 -17.44
C CYS A 83 -0.48 -5.97 -16.75
N PHE A 84 -0.38 -6.23 -15.45
CA PHE A 84 0.73 -5.74 -14.63
C PHE A 84 1.91 -6.71 -14.55
N LEU A 85 1.67 -8.02 -14.64
CA LEU A 85 2.66 -9.04 -14.30
C LEU A 85 2.97 -9.94 -15.49
N TYR A 86 4.26 -10.07 -15.82
CA TYR A 86 4.75 -11.08 -16.75
C TYR A 86 5.17 -12.36 -16.02
N ASP A 87 4.89 -13.48 -16.66
CA ASP A 87 5.31 -14.80 -16.21
C ASP A 87 6.76 -15.07 -16.65
N SER A 88 7.61 -15.42 -15.67
CA SER A 88 8.92 -16.01 -15.88
C SER A 88 8.91 -17.38 -15.19
N ASP A 89 9.68 -18.34 -15.72
CA ASP A 89 9.63 -19.76 -15.33
C ASP A 89 9.33 -20.02 -13.83
N ASP A 90 10.03 -19.33 -12.92
CA ASP A 90 9.89 -19.52 -11.47
C ASP A 90 9.19 -18.38 -10.69
N TYR A 91 8.93 -17.23 -11.31
CA TYR A 91 8.41 -16.04 -10.62
C TYR A 91 7.64 -15.11 -11.55
N TYR A 92 6.76 -14.28 -10.98
CA TYR A 92 6.19 -13.14 -11.69
C TYR A 92 7.06 -11.90 -11.51
N ARG A 93 6.96 -10.98 -12.45
CA ARG A 93 7.57 -9.65 -12.37
C ARG A 93 6.65 -8.61 -12.97
N THR A 94 6.76 -7.38 -12.46
CA THR A 94 6.01 -6.25 -13.01
C THR A 94 6.75 -5.69 -14.21
N ASP A 95 6.02 -5.42 -15.28
CA ASP A 95 6.54 -4.67 -16.42
C ASP A 95 6.88 -3.22 -15.98
N GLU A 96 7.97 -2.68 -16.53
CA GLU A 96 8.48 -1.37 -16.16
C GLU A 96 7.49 -0.24 -16.42
N ASP A 97 6.75 -0.33 -17.53
CA ASP A 97 5.76 0.68 -17.94
C ASP A 97 4.51 0.67 -17.05
N PHE A 98 4.31 -0.44 -16.33
CA PHE A 98 3.15 -0.67 -15.48
C PHE A 98 3.43 -0.46 -13.99
N ARG A 99 4.66 -0.14 -13.59
CA ARG A 99 5.00 0.12 -12.17
C ARG A 99 4.26 1.31 -11.57
N VAL A 100 4.24 2.46 -12.26
CA VAL A 100 3.57 3.67 -11.75
C VAL A 100 2.04 3.51 -11.78
N PRO A 101 1.42 2.98 -12.85
CA PRO A 101 -0.01 2.68 -12.81
C PRO A 101 -0.38 1.68 -11.70
N LEU A 102 0.45 0.66 -11.43
CA LEU A 102 0.23 -0.25 -10.30
C LEU A 102 0.24 0.49 -8.96
N LEU A 103 1.20 1.38 -8.74
CA LEU A 103 1.30 2.19 -7.52
C LEU A 103 0.08 3.11 -7.35
N GLU A 104 -0.41 3.71 -8.43
CA GLU A 104 -1.62 4.53 -8.42
C GLU A 104 -2.85 3.71 -7.97
N TYR A 105 -3.03 2.52 -8.56
CA TYR A 105 -4.10 1.59 -8.17
C TYR A 105 -4.00 1.19 -6.70
N LEU A 106 -2.81 0.80 -6.23
CA LEU A 106 -2.59 0.35 -4.86
C LEU A 106 -2.85 1.45 -3.84
N VAL A 107 -2.35 2.67 -4.06
CA VAL A 107 -2.57 3.82 -3.18
C VAL A 107 -4.06 4.19 -3.13
N GLY A 108 -4.71 4.27 -4.30
CA GLY A 108 -6.12 4.64 -4.38
C GLY A 108 -7.03 3.61 -3.72
N LEU A 109 -6.80 2.31 -3.98
CA LEU A 109 -7.62 1.24 -3.45
C LEU A 109 -7.40 1.01 -1.95
N TYR A 110 -6.15 1.08 -1.49
CA TYR A 110 -5.84 1.02 -0.06
C TYR A 110 -6.54 2.14 0.68
N GLN A 111 -6.44 3.39 0.19
CA GLN A 111 -7.09 4.52 0.85
C GLN A 111 -8.61 4.36 0.87
N THR A 112 -9.19 3.90 -0.24
CA THR A 112 -10.63 3.65 -0.34
C THR A 112 -11.08 2.68 0.75
N LEU A 113 -10.42 1.51 0.87
CA LEU A 113 -10.75 0.53 1.91
C LEU A 113 -10.45 1.04 3.33
N SER A 114 -9.38 1.82 3.51
CA SER A 114 -9.04 2.42 4.81
C SER A 114 -10.09 3.42 5.27
N ASP A 115 -10.60 4.26 4.37
CA ASP A 115 -11.66 5.23 4.65
C ASP A 115 -12.96 4.50 5.06
N MET A 116 -13.26 3.34 4.44
CA MET A 116 -14.38 2.48 4.85
C MET A 116 -14.21 1.91 6.25
N ILE A 117 -13.04 1.35 6.56
CA ILE A 117 -12.77 0.86 7.93
C ILE A 117 -12.91 2.01 8.91
N GLY A 118 -12.39 3.19 8.62
CA GLY A 118 -12.54 4.37 9.48
C GLY A 118 -14.00 4.73 9.73
N SER A 119 -14.86 4.68 8.70
CA SER A 119 -16.30 4.93 8.85
C SER A 119 -16.98 3.90 9.76
N VAL A 120 -16.74 2.61 9.52
CA VAL A 120 -17.27 1.50 10.32
C VAL A 120 -16.76 1.60 11.77
N PHE A 121 -15.47 1.85 11.94
CA PHE A 121 -14.82 2.02 13.23
C PHE A 121 -15.47 3.16 14.03
N ASN A 122 -15.68 4.33 13.43
CA ASN A 122 -16.32 5.46 14.11
C ASN A 122 -17.77 5.12 14.54
N GLN A 123 -18.55 4.46 13.69
CA GLN A 123 -19.92 4.04 14.03
C GLN A 123 -19.99 3.08 15.22
N ILE A 124 -18.99 2.21 15.38
CA ILE A 124 -18.95 1.17 16.42
C ILE A 124 -18.25 1.69 17.69
N LYS A 125 -17.32 2.64 17.57
CA LYS A 125 -16.57 3.22 18.70
C LYS A 125 -17.51 3.91 19.68
N ASP A 126 -18.52 4.62 19.17
CA ASP A 126 -19.56 5.27 19.97
C ASP A 126 -20.41 4.29 20.78
N GLN A 127 -20.32 2.99 20.48
CA GLN A 127 -21.04 1.91 21.17
C GLN A 127 -20.15 1.11 22.14
N SER A 128 -18.88 1.51 22.37
CA SER A 128 -17.92 0.80 23.24
C SER A 128 -17.69 -0.69 22.89
N LYS A 129 -17.84 -1.02 21.60
CA LYS A 129 -17.81 -2.41 21.11
C LYS A 129 -16.48 -2.84 20.47
N ILE A 130 -15.51 -1.95 20.39
CA ILE A 130 -14.24 -2.20 19.70
C ILE A 130 -13.24 -2.85 20.66
N ASP A 131 -12.64 -3.95 20.22
CA ASP A 131 -11.56 -4.59 20.95
C ASP A 131 -10.30 -3.72 20.83
N SER A 132 -9.67 -3.36 21.95
CA SER A 132 -8.49 -2.47 21.95
C SER A 132 -7.36 -3.00 21.08
N LEU A 133 -7.23 -4.32 20.94
CA LEU A 133 -6.22 -4.93 20.09
C LEU A 133 -6.52 -4.73 18.60
N VAL A 134 -7.80 -4.65 18.22
CA VAL A 134 -8.21 -4.32 16.84
C VAL A 134 -7.89 -2.86 16.54
N GLU A 135 -8.14 -1.94 17.48
CA GLU A 135 -7.75 -0.53 17.35
C GLU A 135 -6.22 -0.39 17.18
N GLU A 136 -5.45 -1.11 18.00
CA GLU A 136 -4.00 -1.08 17.93
C GLU A 136 -3.47 -1.63 16.59
N VAL A 137 -4.01 -2.77 16.11
CA VAL A 137 -3.66 -3.30 14.78
C VAL A 137 -3.93 -2.27 13.67
N MET A 138 -5.05 -1.55 13.73
CA MET A 138 -5.37 -0.53 12.72
C MET A 138 -4.42 0.67 12.75
N ILE A 139 -3.96 1.08 13.93
CA ILE A 139 -2.96 2.15 14.09
C ILE A 139 -1.62 1.73 13.46
N TYR A 140 -1.13 0.54 13.83
CA TYR A 140 0.16 0.05 13.31
C TYR A 140 0.11 -0.33 11.83
N GLU A 141 -1.05 -0.77 11.33
CA GLU A 141 -1.29 -0.93 9.91
C GLU A 141 -1.12 0.40 9.17
N ASN A 142 -1.72 1.47 9.66
CA ASN A 142 -1.59 2.79 9.04
C ASN A 142 -0.13 3.26 9.02
N HIS A 143 0.58 3.11 10.15
CA HIS A 143 2.00 3.41 10.21
C HIS A 143 2.83 2.60 9.21
N TYR A 144 2.57 1.29 9.12
CA TYR A 144 3.31 0.41 8.22
C TYR A 144 2.99 0.68 6.76
N TYR A 145 1.73 0.90 6.41
CA TYR A 145 1.34 1.32 5.08
C TYR A 145 2.02 2.64 4.68
N THR A 146 1.98 3.65 5.55
CA THR A 146 2.59 4.95 5.26
C THR A 146 4.10 4.82 5.06
N SER A 147 4.83 4.11 5.93
CA SER A 147 6.27 3.93 5.76
C SER A 147 6.61 3.15 4.49
N LYS A 148 5.92 2.03 4.22
CA LYS A 148 6.14 1.17 3.06
C LYS A 148 5.83 1.89 1.74
N SER A 149 4.68 2.56 1.66
CA SER A 149 4.27 3.28 0.46
C SER A 149 5.23 4.43 0.15
N LEU A 150 5.63 5.23 1.15
CA LEU A 150 6.62 6.29 0.96
C LEU A 150 7.97 5.74 0.52
N PHE A 151 8.44 4.64 1.12
CA PHE A 151 9.68 3.97 0.70
C PHE A 151 9.63 3.60 -0.78
N ILE A 152 8.57 2.91 -1.20
CA ILE A 152 8.46 2.37 -2.56
C ILE A 152 8.24 3.48 -3.59
N LEU A 153 7.37 4.45 -3.30
CA LEU A 153 7.14 5.61 -4.15
C LEU A 153 8.42 6.44 -4.31
N PHE A 154 9.12 6.75 -3.20
CA PHE A 154 10.34 7.54 -3.26
C PHE A 154 11.46 6.80 -3.99
N ASN A 155 11.60 5.49 -3.77
CA ASN A 155 12.56 4.67 -4.51
C ASN A 155 12.31 4.70 -6.02
N GLU A 156 11.04 4.66 -6.45
CA GLU A 156 10.68 4.76 -7.87
C GLU A 156 10.94 6.16 -8.44
N VAL A 157 10.74 7.23 -7.66
CA VAL A 157 11.13 8.60 -8.05
C VAL A 157 12.63 8.69 -8.30
N VAL A 158 13.45 8.10 -7.43
CA VAL A 158 14.91 8.08 -7.58
C VAL A 158 15.33 7.33 -8.85
N ARG A 159 14.70 6.19 -9.13
CA ARG A 159 14.96 5.40 -10.35
C ARG A 159 14.64 6.20 -11.62
N LEU A 160 13.41 6.69 -11.74
CA LEU A 160 12.97 7.45 -12.92
C LEU A 160 13.78 8.75 -13.10
N SER A 161 14.15 9.41 -12.00
CA SER A 161 15.00 10.61 -12.04
C SER A 161 16.42 10.30 -12.54
N THR A 162 16.96 9.13 -12.18
CA THR A 162 18.27 8.67 -12.65
C THR A 162 18.23 8.38 -14.15
N GLU A 163 17.17 7.73 -14.63
CA GLU A 163 16.96 7.44 -16.05
C GLU A 163 16.76 8.71 -16.88
N LEU A 164 15.94 9.64 -16.39
CA LEU A 164 15.76 10.94 -17.02
C LEU A 164 17.09 11.70 -17.13
N ASN A 165 17.88 11.75 -16.06
CA ASN A 165 19.18 12.41 -16.07
C ASN A 165 20.18 11.75 -17.03
N LYS A 166 20.11 10.42 -17.18
CA LYS A 166 20.92 9.69 -18.17
C LYS A 166 20.52 10.10 -19.60
N LEU A 167 19.22 10.08 -19.90
CA LEU A 167 18.68 10.49 -21.21
C LEU A 167 19.05 11.93 -21.57
N LEU A 168 18.99 12.86 -20.60
CA LEU A 168 19.35 14.26 -20.81
C LEU A 168 20.84 14.46 -21.09
N LYS A 169 21.72 13.62 -20.54
CA LYS A 169 23.17 13.65 -20.79
C LYS A 169 23.55 13.03 -22.13
N GLU A 170 22.84 11.99 -22.55
CA GLU A 170 23.12 11.22 -23.78
C GLU A 170 22.54 11.88 -25.05
N GLY A 171 21.66 12.88 -24.90
CA GLY A 171 20.86 13.44 -25.98
C GLY A 171 21.42 14.62 -26.77
N GLN A 172 21.53 14.49 -28.10
CA GLN A 172 21.44 15.64 -29.01
C GLN A 172 19.97 16.07 -29.17
N LYS A 173 19.75 17.39 -29.03
CA LYS A 173 18.44 18.07 -28.93
C LYS A 173 17.56 17.81 -30.17
N GLU A 174 16.46 17.07 -29.98
CA GLU A 174 15.11 17.25 -30.57
C GLU A 174 14.30 15.94 -30.55
N ASN A 175 14.93 14.79 -30.79
CA ASN A 175 14.25 13.48 -30.86
C ASN A 175 13.87 12.87 -29.50
N LEU A 176 14.39 13.43 -28.39
CA LEU A 176 14.12 12.93 -27.03
C LEU A 176 12.84 13.51 -26.39
N LYS A 177 12.16 14.48 -27.04
CA LYS A 177 11.02 15.19 -26.44
C LYS A 177 9.91 14.25 -25.92
N PRO A 178 9.45 13.23 -26.67
CA PRO A 178 8.38 12.35 -26.18
C PRO A 178 8.80 11.51 -24.97
N GLN A 179 10.01 10.94 -25.00
CA GLN A 179 10.54 10.13 -23.89
C GLN A 179 10.77 10.96 -22.63
N VAL A 180 11.41 12.13 -22.77
CA VAL A 180 11.59 13.07 -21.65
C VAL A 180 10.24 13.47 -21.06
N GLN A 181 9.24 13.77 -21.90
CA GLN A 181 7.90 14.12 -21.43
C GLN A 181 7.23 12.97 -20.67
N PHE A 182 7.40 11.72 -21.12
CA PHE A 182 6.92 10.54 -20.41
C PHE A 182 7.51 10.48 -18.99
N PHE A 183 8.83 10.51 -18.83
CA PHE A 183 9.49 10.49 -17.52
C PHE A 183 9.03 11.63 -16.62
N VAL A 184 8.92 12.84 -17.16
CA VAL A 184 8.43 14.01 -16.40
C VAL A 184 6.99 13.81 -15.91
N ASN A 185 6.12 13.22 -16.73
CA ASN A 185 4.74 12.95 -16.34
C ASN A 185 4.68 11.88 -15.24
N GLU A 186 5.44 10.80 -15.37
CA GLU A 186 5.50 9.72 -14.37
C GLU A 186 6.07 10.22 -13.03
N LEU A 187 7.12 11.05 -13.06
CA LEU A 187 7.66 11.70 -11.87
C LEU A 187 6.63 12.59 -11.18
N LYS A 188 5.86 13.39 -11.93
CA LYS A 188 4.79 14.22 -11.37
C LYS A 188 3.70 13.38 -10.70
N LYS A 189 3.31 12.25 -11.31
CA LYS A 189 2.34 11.32 -10.72
C LYS A 189 2.86 10.76 -9.40
N LEU A 190 4.09 10.26 -9.36
CA LEU A 190 4.69 9.71 -8.14
C LEU A 190 4.79 10.75 -7.01
N VAL A 191 5.22 11.97 -7.33
CA VAL A 191 5.26 13.06 -6.34
C VAL A 191 3.84 13.37 -5.84
N SER A 192 2.84 13.38 -6.71
CA SER A 192 1.44 13.56 -6.31
C SER A 192 0.96 12.43 -5.40
N LEU A 193 1.32 11.18 -5.67
CA LEU A 193 1.00 10.03 -4.81
C LEU A 193 1.67 10.15 -3.43
N ILE A 194 2.94 10.59 -3.36
CA ILE A 194 3.64 10.87 -2.10
C ILE A 194 2.86 11.91 -1.28
N ARG A 195 2.45 13.02 -1.92
CA ARG A 195 1.64 14.06 -1.24
C ARG A 195 0.28 13.57 -0.81
N PHE A 196 -0.33 12.68 -1.59
CA PHE A 196 -1.59 12.07 -1.23
C PHE A 196 -1.44 11.19 0.03
N VAL A 197 -0.42 10.33 0.08
CA VAL A 197 -0.12 9.50 1.26
C VAL A 197 0.16 10.37 2.48
N GLU A 198 0.99 11.41 2.33
CA GLU A 198 1.25 12.41 3.38
C GLU A 198 -0.06 13.07 3.87
N GLY A 199 -0.88 13.57 2.95
CA GLY A 199 -2.13 14.25 3.27
C GLY A 199 -3.18 13.33 3.93
N LYS A 200 -3.11 12.02 3.69
CA LYS A 200 -4.00 11.02 4.29
C LYS A 200 -3.51 10.49 5.63
N TYR A 201 -2.25 10.71 5.97
CA TYR A 201 -1.73 10.37 7.29
C TYR A 201 -2.27 11.34 8.36
N LYS A 202 -3.14 10.85 9.25
CA LYS A 202 -3.81 11.66 10.29
C LYS A 202 -3.35 11.38 11.72
N LEU A 203 -2.46 10.40 11.91
CA LEU A 203 -1.99 10.00 13.24
C LEU A 203 -0.86 10.91 13.73
N ASP A 204 -0.70 11.00 15.05
CA ASP A 204 0.32 11.86 15.68
C ASP A 204 1.56 11.07 16.10
N LYS A 205 2.27 10.54 15.10
CA LYS A 205 3.54 9.82 15.31
C LYS A 205 4.70 10.61 14.73
N GLU A 206 5.53 11.14 15.62
CA GLU A 206 6.63 12.06 15.28
C GLU A 206 7.64 11.44 14.31
N GLU A 207 7.95 10.16 14.48
CA GLU A 207 8.89 9.43 13.62
C GLU A 207 8.40 9.37 12.16
N ILE A 208 7.09 9.31 11.92
CA ILE A 208 6.53 9.39 10.56
C ILE A 208 6.41 10.85 10.12
N LYS A 209 5.94 11.76 10.97
CA LYS A 209 5.76 13.17 10.57
C LYS A 209 7.08 13.84 10.18
N SER A 210 8.17 13.47 10.83
CA SER A 210 9.50 14.01 10.55
C SER A 210 10.09 13.57 9.21
N ILE A 211 9.60 12.48 8.58
CA ILE A 211 10.08 12.07 7.24
C ILE A 211 9.51 12.96 6.12
N PHE A 212 8.32 13.53 6.29
CA PHE A 212 7.68 14.36 5.26
C PHE A 212 8.52 15.58 4.82
N PRO A 213 9.03 16.43 5.74
CA PRO A 213 9.89 17.54 5.34
C PRO A 213 11.23 17.07 4.73
N VAL A 214 11.74 15.91 5.13
CA VAL A 214 12.96 15.32 4.57
C VAL A 214 12.74 14.89 3.11
N ILE A 215 11.62 14.23 2.82
CA ILE A 215 11.22 13.88 1.45
C ILE A 215 11.03 15.15 0.61
N ASP A 216 10.27 16.14 1.11
CA ASP A 216 10.02 17.40 0.41
C ASP A 216 11.33 18.11 0.02
N ASN A 217 12.24 18.26 0.98
CA ASN A 217 13.54 18.88 0.73
C ASN A 217 14.36 18.07 -0.30
N THR A 218 14.34 16.74 -0.23
CA THR A 218 15.06 15.90 -1.19
C THR A 218 14.47 16.01 -2.60
N LEU A 219 13.15 16.04 -2.74
CA LEU A 219 12.48 16.23 -4.02
C LEU A 219 12.84 17.59 -4.65
N LYS A 220 12.87 18.66 -3.85
CA LYS A 220 13.29 20.01 -4.29
C LYS A 220 14.77 20.10 -4.69
N LEU A 221 15.62 19.29 -4.07
CA LEU A 221 17.03 19.15 -4.50
C LEU A 221 17.13 18.38 -5.82
N MET A 222 16.30 17.36 -6.02
CA MET A 222 16.29 16.52 -7.22
C MET A 222 15.75 17.24 -8.46
N ASP A 223 14.71 18.07 -8.31
CA ASP A 223 14.13 18.84 -9.42
C ASP A 223 14.83 20.18 -9.70
N GLY A 224 15.83 20.53 -8.88
CA GLY A 224 16.63 21.74 -9.01
C GLY A 224 15.97 23.02 -8.48
N SER A 225 14.81 22.90 -7.81
CA SER A 225 14.18 24.03 -7.09
C SER A 225 15.10 24.60 -6.01
N ILE A 226 15.92 23.75 -5.39
CA ILE A 226 17.03 24.15 -4.52
C ILE A 226 18.33 23.89 -5.28
N LYS A 227 19.15 24.93 -5.44
CA LYS A 227 20.49 24.78 -6.03
C LYS A 227 21.40 24.01 -5.08
N ALA A 228 21.94 22.90 -5.55
CA ALA A 228 22.86 22.06 -4.82
C ALA A 228 23.85 21.37 -5.77
N GLU A 229 25.01 20.99 -5.27
CA GLU A 229 25.95 20.17 -6.02
C GLU A 229 25.46 18.72 -6.12
N GLY A 230 25.83 18.00 -7.19
CA GLY A 230 25.38 16.62 -7.38
C GLY A 230 25.71 15.67 -6.22
N LYS A 231 26.81 15.93 -5.49
CA LYS A 231 27.20 15.17 -4.28
C LYS A 231 26.22 15.38 -3.12
N GLU A 232 25.66 16.58 -3.00
CA GLU A 232 24.70 16.96 -1.96
C GLU A 232 23.33 16.32 -2.26
N VAL A 233 22.89 16.37 -3.51
CA VAL A 233 21.68 15.68 -3.97
C VAL A 233 21.77 14.17 -3.71
N ALA A 234 22.91 13.55 -4.07
CA ALA A 234 23.13 12.13 -3.83
C ALA A 234 23.18 11.78 -2.34
N ALA A 235 23.72 12.66 -1.49
CA ALA A 235 23.72 12.47 -0.04
C ALA A 235 22.30 12.55 0.54
N ALA A 236 21.50 13.54 0.12
CA ALA A 236 20.11 13.68 0.52
C ALA A 236 19.27 12.46 0.12
N ILE A 237 19.40 11.97 -1.12
CA ILE A 237 18.72 10.74 -1.58
C ILE A 237 19.08 9.55 -0.69
N ARG A 238 20.38 9.32 -0.42
CA ARG A 238 20.82 8.21 0.43
C ARG A 238 20.28 8.31 1.84
N GLN A 239 20.29 9.50 2.43
CA GLN A 239 19.77 9.74 3.77
C GLN A 239 18.27 9.46 3.84
N THR A 240 17.50 9.98 2.88
CA THR A 240 16.05 9.79 2.81
C THR A 240 15.67 8.32 2.62
N LEU A 241 16.36 7.61 1.71
CA LEU A 241 16.15 6.16 1.54
C LEU A 241 16.49 5.37 2.80
N THR A 242 17.62 5.69 3.47
CA THR A 242 18.02 5.01 4.71
C THR A 242 16.96 5.20 5.79
N TYR A 243 16.42 6.41 5.93
CA TYR A 243 15.38 6.69 6.90
C TYR A 243 14.09 5.91 6.55
N LEU A 244 13.64 5.95 5.30
CA LEU A 244 12.45 5.22 4.85
C LEU A 244 12.57 3.71 5.04
N ILE A 245 13.72 3.11 4.73
CA ILE A 245 14.00 1.69 4.98
C ILE A 245 13.92 1.37 6.48
N GLY A 246 14.46 2.25 7.33
CA GLY A 246 14.37 2.11 8.78
C GLY A 246 12.93 2.13 9.29
N LEU A 247 12.11 3.07 8.80
CA LEU A 247 10.70 3.16 9.16
C LEU A 247 9.89 1.95 8.66
N ASP A 248 10.09 1.52 7.41
CA ASP A 248 9.46 0.30 6.87
C ASP A 248 9.78 -0.92 7.75
N HIS A 249 11.06 -1.10 8.09
CA HIS A 249 11.51 -2.22 8.92
C HIS A 249 10.89 -2.19 10.33
N ILE A 250 10.93 -1.03 11.00
CA ILE A 250 10.38 -0.88 12.35
C ILE A 250 8.89 -1.19 12.36
N TYR A 251 8.12 -0.61 11.46
CA TYR A 251 6.67 -0.81 11.46
C TYR A 251 6.25 -2.18 10.95
N ASN A 252 7.02 -2.83 10.08
CA ASN A 252 6.83 -4.24 9.76
C ASN A 252 6.94 -5.12 11.01
N LEU A 253 7.98 -4.92 11.83
CA LEU A 253 8.17 -5.70 13.06
C LEU A 253 7.05 -5.45 14.08
N LEU A 254 6.69 -4.19 14.31
CA LEU A 254 5.65 -3.82 15.28
C LEU A 254 4.27 -4.31 14.83
N PHE A 255 3.94 -4.14 13.55
CA PHE A 255 2.71 -4.66 12.97
C PHE A 255 2.62 -6.18 13.13
N ASN A 256 3.66 -6.91 12.73
CA ASN A 256 3.65 -8.39 12.79
C ASN A 256 3.49 -8.91 14.22
N LYS A 257 4.10 -8.24 15.21
CA LYS A 257 3.94 -8.59 16.62
C LYS A 257 2.46 -8.50 17.03
N ILE A 258 1.85 -7.34 16.82
CA ILE A 258 0.48 -7.05 17.30
C ILE A 258 -0.55 -7.84 16.48
N PHE A 259 -0.33 -7.99 15.18
CA PHE A 259 -1.17 -8.82 14.34
C PHE A 259 -1.15 -10.29 14.77
N LYS A 260 0.02 -10.83 15.13
CA LYS A 260 0.14 -12.19 15.67
C LYS A 260 -0.62 -12.36 16.98
N GLU A 261 -0.57 -11.37 17.87
CA GLU A 261 -1.36 -11.35 19.10
C GLU A 261 -2.86 -11.38 18.80
N LEU A 262 -3.33 -10.59 17.83
CA LEU A 262 -4.73 -10.59 17.38
C LEU A 262 -5.15 -11.95 16.84
N ILE A 263 -4.36 -12.56 15.95
CA ILE A 263 -4.65 -13.89 15.42
C ILE A 263 -4.73 -14.95 16.53
N THR A 264 -3.80 -14.91 17.48
CA THR A 264 -3.78 -15.84 18.63
C THR A 264 -5.06 -15.69 19.47
N LYS A 265 -5.50 -14.45 19.71
CA LYS A 265 -6.74 -14.15 20.44
C LYS A 265 -7.99 -14.64 19.71
N ILE A 266 -8.00 -14.59 18.38
CA ILE A 266 -9.11 -15.10 17.56
C ILE A 266 -9.15 -16.64 17.65
N GLN A 267 -8.01 -17.30 17.51
CA GLN A 267 -7.90 -18.76 17.53
C GLN A 267 -8.26 -19.36 18.90
N SER A 268 -7.84 -18.73 19.99
CA SER A 268 -8.17 -19.21 21.35
C SER A 268 -9.67 -19.13 21.62
N LYS A 269 -10.35 -18.07 21.16
CA LYS A 269 -11.82 -17.95 21.28
C LYS A 269 -12.56 -18.99 20.45
N GLN A 270 -12.11 -19.29 19.24
CA GLN A 270 -12.70 -20.34 18.40
C GLN A 270 -12.53 -21.73 19.00
N SER A 271 -11.40 -21.98 19.67
CA SER A 271 -11.12 -23.25 20.34
C SER A 271 -12.02 -23.44 21.58
N ASN A 272 -12.24 -22.38 22.34
CA ASN A 272 -13.13 -22.40 23.51
C ASN A 272 -14.62 -22.56 23.12
N GLN A 273 -15.08 -21.90 22.05
CA GLN A 273 -16.45 -22.10 21.54
C GLN A 273 -16.70 -23.55 21.11
N LYS A 274 -15.74 -24.20 20.45
CA LYS A 274 -15.83 -25.62 20.10
C LYS A 274 -15.85 -26.55 21.33
N LEU A 275 -15.27 -26.14 22.45
CA LEU A 275 -15.33 -26.90 23.70
C LEU A 275 -16.69 -26.75 24.37
N ASP A 276 -17.24 -25.53 24.42
CA ASP A 276 -18.56 -25.27 25.00
C ASP A 276 -19.69 -25.94 24.20
N ASP A 277 -19.62 -25.92 22.86
CA ASP A 277 -20.57 -26.60 21.96
C ASP A 277 -20.53 -28.13 22.13
N ASN A 278 -19.38 -28.70 22.52
CA ASN A 278 -19.23 -30.13 22.79
C ASN A 278 -19.59 -30.54 24.22
N ILE A 279 -19.71 -29.58 25.15
CA ILE A 279 -20.17 -29.83 26.53
C ILE A 279 -21.70 -29.68 26.63
N GLN A 280 -22.32 -28.97 25.68
CA GLN A 280 -23.77 -28.77 25.60
C GLN A 280 -24.50 -29.74 24.65
N ALA A 281 -23.78 -30.66 24.00
CA ALA A 281 -24.32 -31.74 23.17
C ALA A 281 -24.33 -33.08 23.91
#